data_AF-A0A7D5MHK7-F1
#
_entry.id   AF-A0A7D5MHK7-F1
#
_cell.length_a   1.000
_cell.length_b   1.000
_cell.length_c   1.000
_cell.angle_alpha   90.00
_cell.angle_beta   90.00
_cell.angle_gamma   90.00
#
_symmetry.space_group_name_H-M   'P 1'
#
loop_
_entity.id
_entity.type
_entity.pdbx_description
1 polymer ?
#
loop_
_entity_poly.entity_id
_entity_poly.type
_entity_poly.pdbx_seq_one_letter_code
_entity_poly.pdbx_strand_id
1 'polypeptide(L)'
;MKEQLKLRTKKIGLETIKLIDELPNNTSSWAISKQIVRSATSIGANYRAACRAKSSADFINKLKIVEEETDETIFWLEILEDSNLVSKERIASLKDEVNEILSIIVKSIKTVRNNKK
;
A
#
# COMPACT_ATOMS: atom_id res chain seq x y z
N MET A 1 -11.91 -13.59 2.57
CA MET A 1 -10.51 -13.16 2.35
C MET A 1 -10.34 -12.19 1.17
N LYS A 2 -10.65 -12.56 -0.09
CA LYS A 2 -10.48 -11.67 -1.26
C LYS A 2 -11.22 -10.32 -1.16
N GLU A 3 -12.50 -10.34 -0.79
CA GLU A 3 -13.28 -9.11 -0.61
C GLU A 3 -12.81 -8.28 0.59
N GLN A 4 -12.38 -8.93 1.68
CA GLN A 4 -11.79 -8.23 2.82
C GLN A 4 -10.51 -7.48 2.43
N LEU A 5 -9.61 -8.13 1.68
CA LEU A 5 -8.39 -7.46 1.22
C LEU A 5 -8.68 -6.29 0.28
N LYS A 6 -9.67 -6.42 -0.62
CA LYS A 6 -10.09 -5.27 -1.45
C LYS A 6 -10.58 -4.08 -0.61
N LEU A 7 -11.32 -4.35 0.46
CA LEU A 7 -11.79 -3.31 1.38
C LEU A 7 -10.63 -2.67 2.14
N ARG A 8 -9.72 -3.49 2.68
CA ARG A 8 -8.53 -3.04 3.40
C ARG A 8 -7.61 -2.19 2.53
N THR A 9 -7.25 -2.65 1.34
CA THR A 9 -6.41 -1.89 0.40
C THR A 9 -7.08 -0.60 -0.09
N LYS A 10 -8.41 -0.58 -0.24
CA LYS A 10 -9.15 0.65 -0.54
C LYS A 10 -9.08 1.62 0.65
N LYS A 11 -9.22 1.11 1.87
CA LYS A 11 -9.17 1.90 3.10
C LYS A 11 -7.80 2.57 3.26
N ILE A 12 -6.70 1.88 2.97
CA ILE A 12 -5.35 2.48 2.94
C ILE A 12 -5.32 3.75 2.08
N GLY A 13 -5.81 3.67 0.83
CA GLY A 13 -5.86 4.83 -0.06
C GLY A 13 -6.71 5.98 0.50
N LEU A 14 -7.87 5.68 1.10
CA LEU A 14 -8.74 6.71 1.70
C LEU A 14 -8.11 7.37 2.93
N GLU A 15 -7.49 6.58 3.81
CA GLU A 15 -6.81 7.11 5.01
C GLU A 15 -5.54 7.89 4.63
N THR A 16 -4.86 7.51 3.55
CA THR A 16 -3.73 8.28 3.00
C THR A 16 -4.19 9.63 2.48
N ILE A 17 -5.34 9.70 1.78
CA ILE A 17 -5.91 10.99 1.33
C ILE A 17 -6.20 11.90 2.53
N LYS A 18 -6.86 11.37 3.57
CA LYS A 18 -7.13 12.14 4.79
C LYS A 18 -5.84 12.62 5.46
N LEU A 19 -4.83 11.75 5.54
CA LEU A 19 -3.52 12.08 6.11
C LEU A 19 -2.86 13.25 5.37
N ILE A 20 -2.84 13.23 4.03
CA ILE A 20 -2.17 14.28 3.26
C ILE A 20 -2.94 15.61 3.27
N ASP A 21 -4.25 15.58 3.47
CA ASP A 21 -5.09 16.78 3.62
C ASP A 21 -4.80 17.53 4.94
N GLU A 22 -4.15 16.87 5.91
CA GLU A 22 -3.72 17.45 7.19
C GLU A 22 -2.33 18.12 7.11
N LEU A 23 -1.58 17.91 6.01
CA LEU A 23 -0.20 18.38 5.89
C LEU A 23 -0.12 19.91 5.71
N PRO A 24 0.96 20.55 6.20
CA PRO A 24 1.16 21.98 6.04
C PRO A 24 1.30 22.36 4.56
N ASN A 25 0.79 23.53 4.19
CA ASN A 25 0.87 24.04 2.82
C ASN A 25 2.28 24.56 2.49
N ASN A 26 3.20 23.63 2.19
CA ASN A 26 4.56 23.92 1.77
C ASN A 26 5.03 22.95 0.66
N THR A 27 6.15 23.30 0.01
CA THR A 27 6.65 22.57 -1.16
C THR A 27 6.99 21.11 -0.86
N SER A 28 7.62 20.83 0.29
CA SER A 28 7.99 19.47 0.68
C SER A 28 6.75 18.60 0.90
N SER A 29 5.75 19.12 1.60
CA SER A 29 4.48 18.40 1.81
C SER A 29 3.80 18.11 0.48
N TRP A 30 3.71 19.09 -0.42
CA TRP A 30 3.09 18.88 -1.73
C TRP A 30 3.82 17.82 -2.57
N ALA A 31 5.15 17.82 -2.54
CA ALA A 31 5.94 16.83 -3.25
C ALA A 31 5.73 15.41 -2.70
N ILE A 32 5.74 15.25 -1.37
CA ILE A 32 5.51 13.95 -0.71
C ILE A 32 4.08 13.49 -0.90
N SER A 33 3.08 14.36 -0.73
CA SER A 33 1.66 14.06 -0.90
C SER A 33 1.37 13.44 -2.27
N LYS A 34 1.99 13.97 -3.33
CA LYS A 34 1.85 13.42 -4.68
C LYS A 34 2.39 12.01 -4.84
N GLN A 35 3.49 11.69 -4.17
CA GLN A 35 4.11 10.38 -4.27
C GLN A 35 3.35 9.33 -3.44
N ILE A 36 3.03 9.66 -2.19
CA ILE A 36 2.34 8.73 -1.29
C ILE A 36 0.91 8.44 -1.74
N VAL A 37 0.16 9.44 -2.23
CA VAL A 37 -1.22 9.20 -2.70
C VAL A 37 -1.24 8.28 -3.92
N ARG A 38 -0.24 8.40 -4.80
CA ARG A 38 -0.12 7.55 -5.99
C ARG A 38 0.17 6.11 -5.59
N SER A 39 1.20 5.88 -4.78
CA SER A 39 1.58 4.51 -4.34
C SER A 39 0.48 3.86 -3.50
N ALA A 40 -0.07 4.57 -2.51
CA ALA A 40 -1.10 4.02 -1.62
C ALA A 40 -2.40 3.63 -2.36
N THR A 41 -2.84 4.42 -3.34
CA THR A 41 -4.03 4.10 -4.14
C THR A 41 -3.75 3.00 -5.18
N SER A 42 -2.52 2.91 -5.68
CA SER A 42 -2.06 1.83 -6.56
C SER A 42 -2.14 0.45 -5.90
N ILE A 43 -1.92 0.32 -4.58
CA ILE A 43 -2.06 -0.97 -3.85
C ILE A 43 -3.44 -1.59 -4.13
N GLY A 44 -4.51 -0.82 -3.90
CA GLY A 44 -5.88 -1.28 -4.11
C GLY A 44 -6.22 -1.52 -5.57
N ALA A 45 -5.75 -0.66 -6.48
CA ALA A 45 -5.96 -0.81 -7.91
C ALA A 45 -5.31 -2.10 -8.44
N ASN A 46 -4.05 -2.33 -8.12
CA ASN A 46 -3.28 -3.50 -8.54
C ASN A 46 -3.78 -4.78 -7.86
N TYR A 47 -4.21 -4.74 -6.60
CA TYR A 47 -4.81 -5.91 -5.95
C TYR A 47 -6.13 -6.32 -6.62
N ARG A 48 -6.98 -5.35 -7.02
CA ARG A 48 -8.19 -5.62 -7.81
C ARG A 48 -7.86 -6.19 -9.20
N ALA A 49 -6.75 -5.79 -9.80
CA ALA A 49 -6.26 -6.37 -11.05
C ALA A 49 -5.76 -7.81 -10.84
N ALA A 50 -4.98 -8.07 -9.79
CA ALA A 50 -4.55 -9.42 -9.41
C ALA A 50 -5.74 -10.35 -9.18
N CYS A 51 -6.79 -9.85 -8.54
CA CYS A 51 -8.06 -10.56 -8.36
C CYS A 51 -8.74 -11.02 -9.67
N ARG A 52 -8.35 -10.48 -10.83
CA ARG A 52 -8.87 -10.85 -12.16
C ARG A 52 -7.80 -11.56 -13.01
N ALA A 53 -6.74 -12.07 -12.40
CA ALA A 53 -5.67 -12.75 -13.10
C ALA A 53 -6.20 -13.97 -13.87
N LYS A 54 -5.61 -14.22 -15.04
CA LYS A 54 -6.02 -15.30 -15.96
C LYS A 54 -5.28 -16.61 -15.71
N SER A 55 -4.19 -16.57 -14.94
CA SER A 55 -3.39 -17.73 -14.57
C SER A 55 -2.70 -17.48 -13.24
N SER A 56 -2.15 -18.54 -12.64
CA SER A 56 -1.33 -18.41 -11.44
C SER A 56 -0.04 -17.60 -11.66
N ALA A 57 0.54 -17.64 -12.88
CA ALA A 57 1.71 -16.83 -13.22
C ALA A 57 1.34 -15.34 -13.31
N ASP A 58 0.23 -15.03 -13.98
CA ASP A 58 -0.32 -13.67 -14.06
C ASP A 58 -0.71 -13.13 -12.68
N PHE A 59 -1.28 -13.99 -11.81
CA PHE A 59 -1.60 -13.64 -10.44
C PHE A 59 -0.36 -13.24 -9.64
N ILE A 60 0.71 -14.05 -9.69
CA ILE A 60 1.98 -13.72 -9.04
C ILE A 60 2.56 -12.42 -9.58
N ASN A 61 2.57 -12.23 -10.91
CA ASN A 61 3.12 -11.02 -11.52
C ASN A 61 2.39 -9.76 -11.04
N LYS A 62 1.05 -9.80 -11.02
CA LYS A 62 0.24 -8.68 -10.51
C LYS A 62 0.40 -8.47 -9.01
N LEU A 63 0.56 -9.54 -8.22
CA LEU A 63 0.82 -9.42 -6.78
C LEU A 63 2.19 -8.80 -6.48
N LYS A 64 3.22 -9.03 -7.31
CA LYS A 64 4.51 -8.34 -7.16
C LYS A 64 4.38 -6.83 -7.31
N ILE A 65 3.54 -6.37 -8.24
CA ILE A 65 3.26 -4.93 -8.37
C ILE A 65 2.59 -4.42 -7.08
N VAL A 66 1.67 -5.19 -6.48
CA VAL A 66 1.08 -4.81 -5.18
C VAL A 66 2.14 -4.76 -4.08
N GLU A 67 3.08 -5.72 -4.05
CA GLU A 67 4.21 -5.77 -3.13
C GLU A 67 5.08 -4.51 -3.25
N GLU A 68 5.49 -4.15 -4.48
CA GLU A 68 6.27 -2.94 -4.79
C GLU A 68 5.57 -1.65 -4.35
N GLU A 69 4.27 -1.50 -4.66
CA GLU A 69 3.49 -0.30 -4.29
C GLU A 69 3.26 -0.21 -2.77
N THR A 70 3.19 -1.35 -2.09
CA THR A 70 3.05 -1.39 -0.62
C THR A 70 4.35 -0.97 0.05
N ASP A 71 5.49 -1.46 -0.43
CA ASP A 71 6.81 -1.08 0.05
C ASP A 71 7.10 0.42 -0.21
N GLU A 72 6.79 0.92 -1.41
CA GLU A 72 6.90 2.34 -1.72
C GLU A 72 6.03 3.21 -0.79
N THR A 73 4.81 2.75 -0.47
CA THR A 73 3.92 3.45 0.47
C THR A 73 4.52 3.51 1.88
N ILE A 74 5.13 2.41 2.37
CA ILE A 74 5.80 2.38 3.68
C ILE A 74 6.95 3.38 3.71
N PHE A 75 7.79 3.39 2.68
CA PHE A 75 8.89 4.34 2.57
C PHE A 75 8.39 5.80 2.67
N TRP A 76 7.32 6.16 1.97
CA TRP A 76 6.79 7.52 2.07
C TRP A 76 6.18 7.85 3.44
N LEU A 77 5.59 6.87 4.13
CA LEU A 77 5.14 7.04 5.52
C LEU A 77 6.32 7.27 6.47
N GLU A 78 7.44 6.60 6.28
CA GLU A 78 8.68 6.83 7.02
C GLU A 78 9.26 8.23 6.75
N ILE A 79 9.26 8.68 5.50
CA ILE A 79 9.66 10.05 5.17
C ILE A 79 8.76 11.09 5.84
N LEU A 80 7.44 10.89 5.88
CA LEU A 80 6.52 11.77 6.61
C LEU A 80 6.81 11.79 8.12
N GLU A 81 7.13 10.63 8.69
CA GLU A 81 7.52 10.48 10.10
C GLU A 81 8.79 11.25 10.42
N ASP A 82 9.85 11.02 9.67
CA ASP A 82 11.20 11.54 9.94
C ASP A 82 11.33 13.02 9.58
N SER A 83 10.48 13.51 8.66
CA SER A 83 10.39 14.95 8.34
C SER A 83 9.62 15.77 9.37
N ASN A 84 9.02 15.13 10.40
CA ASN A 84 8.14 15.77 11.38
C ASN A 84 6.98 16.56 10.76
N LEU A 85 6.53 16.19 9.55
CA LEU A 85 5.38 16.81 8.90
C LEU A 85 4.06 16.35 9.53
N VAL A 86 4.06 15.17 10.16
CA VAL A 86 2.95 14.59 10.92
C VAL A 86 3.51 13.85 12.14
N SER A 87 2.73 13.75 13.22
CA SER A 87 3.12 13.00 14.42
C SER A 87 3.17 11.48 14.18
N LYS A 88 4.07 10.78 14.89
CA LYS A 88 4.22 9.32 14.78
C LYS A 88 2.93 8.58 15.08
N GLU A 89 2.19 9.06 16.08
CA GLU A 89 0.92 8.47 16.52
C GLU A 89 -0.14 8.52 15.42
N ARG A 90 -0.13 9.58 14.61
CA ARG A 90 -1.11 9.79 13.54
C ARG A 90 -0.92 8.83 12.37
N ILE A 91 0.33 8.46 12.07
CA ILE A 91 0.65 7.52 10.99
C ILE A 91 0.73 6.07 11.46
N ALA A 92 0.93 5.81 12.76
CA ALA A 92 1.21 4.48 13.30
C ALA A 92 0.19 3.43 12.80
N SER A 93 -1.11 3.70 12.97
CA SER A 93 -2.15 2.75 12.53
C SER A 93 -2.18 2.52 11.02
N LEU A 94 -1.84 3.54 10.22
CA LEU A 94 -1.80 3.41 8.77
C LEU A 94 -0.57 2.61 8.34
N LYS A 95 0.59 2.92 8.91
CA LYS A 95 1.86 2.20 8.68
C LYS A 95 1.74 0.73 9.08
N ASP A 96 1.10 0.43 10.21
CA ASP A 96 0.85 -0.95 10.65
C ASP A 96 -0.04 -1.72 9.65
N GLU A 97 -1.13 -1.10 9.19
CA GLU A 97 -2.04 -1.69 8.21
C GLU A 97 -1.33 -1.97 6.87
N VAL A 98 -0.49 -1.04 6.40
CA VAL A 98 0.29 -1.21 5.16
C VAL A 98 1.31 -2.35 5.33
N ASN A 99 1.99 -2.45 6.47
CA ASN A 99 2.91 -3.56 6.77
C ASN A 99 2.19 -4.92 6.85
N GLU A 100 0.98 -4.96 7.41
CA GLU A 100 0.18 -6.18 7.45
C GLU A 100 -0.23 -6.61 6.03
N ILE A 101 -0.65 -5.65 5.19
CA ILE A 101 -0.93 -5.92 3.78
C ILE A 101 0.31 -6.47 3.08
N LEU A 102 1.50 -5.86 3.25
CA LEU A 102 2.75 -6.37 2.66
C LEU A 102 3.00 -7.83 3.06
N SER A 103 2.89 -8.13 4.35
CA SER A 103 3.06 -9.48 4.90
C SER A 103 2.09 -10.49 4.28
N ILE A 104 0.83 -10.10 4.11
CA ILE A 104 -0.19 -10.94 3.46
C ILE A 104 0.13 -11.17 1.97
N ILE A 105 0.55 -10.13 1.25
CA ILE A 105 0.90 -10.24 -0.18
C ILE A 105 2.11 -11.16 -0.37
N VAL A 106 3.19 -10.97 0.39
CA VAL A 106 4.39 -11.81 0.34
C VAL A 106 4.04 -13.27 0.65
N LYS A 107 3.23 -13.52 1.69
CA LYS A 107 2.77 -14.88 2.03
C LYS A 107 1.91 -15.49 0.92
N SER A 108 1.05 -14.69 0.28
CA SER A 108 0.21 -15.14 -0.84
C SER A 108 1.07 -15.57 -2.04
N ILE A 109 2.09 -14.78 -2.39
CA ILE A 109 3.03 -15.11 -3.47
C ILE A 109 3.76 -16.42 -3.18
N LYS A 110 4.29 -16.59 -1.95
CA LYS A 110 4.97 -17.82 -1.51
C LYS A 110 4.05 -19.04 -1.60
N THR A 111 2.80 -18.91 -1.16
CA THR A 111 1.81 -20.00 -1.18
C THR A 111 1.52 -20.47 -2.60
N VAL A 112 1.28 -19.55 -3.54
CA VAL A 112 0.97 -19.92 -4.94
C VAL A 112 2.19 -20.55 -5.63
N ARG A 113 3.41 -20.12 -5.30
CA ARG A 113 4.64 -20.75 -5.81
C ARG A 113 4.82 -22.18 -5.31
N ASN A 114 4.54 -22.43 -4.04
CA ASN A 114 4.68 -23.77 -3.46
C ASN A 114 3.64 -24.75 -4.02
N ASN A 115 2.42 -24.29 -4.30
CA ASN A 115 1.37 -25.13 -4.91
C ASN A 115 1.61 -25.45 -6.40
N LYS A 116 2.63 -24.84 -7.02
CA LYS A 116 3.06 -25.13 -8.41
C LYS A 116 4.20 -26.14 -8.49
N LYS A 117 4.85 -26.47 -7.37
CA LYS A 117 5.79 -27.60 -7.29
C LYS A 117 4.99 -28.88 -7.10
#